data_AF-A0A2Z4FL35-F1
#
_entry.id   AF-A0A2Z4FL35-F1
#
_cell.length_a   1.000
_cell.length_b   1.000
_cell.length_c   1.000
_cell.angle_alpha   90.00
_cell.angle_beta   90.00
_cell.angle_gamma   90.00
#
_symmetry.space_group_name_H-M   'P 1'
#
loop_
_entity.id
_entity.type
_entity.pdbx_description
1 polymer ?
#
loop_
_entity_poly.entity_id
_entity_poly.type
_entity_poly.pdbx_seq_one_letter_code
_entity_poly.pdbx_strand_id
1 'polypeptide(L)'
;MTQRITVFCDETGAHDCRYFGWGSIWCPSESVDELNQTLDYFCSKSNQKNELKWSHTGDGGARNEAIRWFFETPWLCFQSMWVRRSTLGQLTRKNSTFAYRKLLYAMLGARMHQFDQLPGGPREFEVRADQVDGRNPARTRKEFHLLQGVCAAQSKSERQLLIDFQRVDSRQHRGIQLADLLVGAIRSSWEGMPTGTKRAICTTISNHLGWQDLRATTDNNLKFHIWMPRDFGIKSRDPQLRALALTDRHGDPRRVFGAPSDETIGL
;
A
#
# COMPACT_ATOMS: atom_id res chain seq x y z
N MET A 1 -18.76 18.40 1.81
CA MET A 1 -17.37 18.88 1.71
C MET A 1 -16.56 17.81 1.02
N THR A 2 -15.61 18.18 0.17
CA THR A 2 -14.71 17.21 -0.48
C THR A 2 -13.63 16.79 0.50
N GLN A 3 -13.43 15.48 0.67
CA GLN A 3 -12.40 14.94 1.56
C GLN A 3 -11.10 14.78 0.77
N ARG A 4 -9.96 15.13 1.36
CA ARG A 4 -8.63 14.91 0.75
C ARG A 4 -7.97 13.69 1.35
N ILE A 5 -7.42 12.83 0.49
CA ILE A 5 -6.72 11.61 0.87
C ILE A 5 -5.27 11.70 0.39
N THR A 6 -4.34 11.52 1.30
CA THR A 6 -2.92 11.38 1.00
C THR A 6 -2.58 9.92 0.80
N VAL A 7 -1.95 9.61 -0.33
CA VAL A 7 -1.52 8.27 -0.71
C VAL A 7 0.01 8.21 -0.76
N PHE A 8 0.61 7.50 0.18
CA PHE A 8 2.05 7.25 0.22
C PHE A 8 2.37 5.96 -0.52
N CYS A 9 3.34 5.98 -1.43
CA CYS A 9 3.63 4.86 -2.32
C CYS A 9 5.09 4.42 -2.23
N ASP A 10 5.32 3.12 -2.18
CA ASP A 10 6.64 2.52 -2.36
C ASP A 10 6.60 1.33 -3.34
N GLU A 11 7.66 1.18 -4.14
CA GLU A 11 7.81 0.17 -5.18
C GLU A 11 8.87 -0.86 -4.78
N THR A 12 8.57 -2.16 -4.92
CA THR A 12 9.54 -3.25 -4.66
C THR A 12 9.71 -4.17 -5.87
N GLY A 13 10.90 -4.77 -5.98
CA GLY A 13 11.17 -5.87 -6.90
C GLY A 13 12.20 -5.58 -8.02
N ALA A 14 12.87 -4.42 -8.03
CA ALA A 14 13.78 -4.01 -9.11
C ALA A 14 14.93 -5.00 -9.43
N HIS A 15 15.43 -5.77 -8.45
CA HIS A 15 16.57 -6.69 -8.63
C HIS A 15 16.27 -8.08 -8.04
N ASP A 16 16.48 -9.14 -8.83
CA ASP A 16 16.41 -10.59 -8.46
C ASP A 16 15.18 -11.11 -7.70
N CYS A 17 14.05 -10.41 -7.80
CA CYS A 17 12.79 -10.83 -7.16
C CYS A 17 11.92 -11.68 -8.10
N ARG A 18 11.19 -12.66 -7.54
CA ARG A 18 10.18 -13.47 -8.25
C ARG A 18 8.89 -12.69 -8.50
N TYR A 19 8.58 -11.76 -7.58
CA TYR A 19 7.41 -10.90 -7.65
C TYR A 19 7.84 -9.43 -7.68
N PHE A 20 7.17 -8.66 -8.52
CA PHE A 20 7.17 -7.21 -8.44
C PHE A 20 5.93 -6.77 -7.70
N GLY A 21 6.09 -5.76 -6.85
CA GLY A 21 4.98 -5.25 -6.07
C GLY A 21 5.09 -3.75 -5.85
N TRP A 22 3.94 -3.19 -5.54
CA TRP A 22 3.83 -1.85 -5.01
C TRP A 22 2.86 -1.92 -3.85
N GLY A 23 3.11 -1.09 -2.85
CA GLY A 23 2.15 -0.88 -1.77
C GLY A 23 2.03 0.58 -1.43
N SER A 24 0.91 0.86 -0.79
CA SER A 24 0.55 2.22 -0.45
C SER A 24 -0.23 2.32 0.84
N ILE A 25 0.02 3.41 1.56
CA ILE A 25 -0.73 3.84 2.73
C ILE A 25 -1.64 4.98 2.33
N TRP A 26 -2.92 4.86 2.66
CA TRP A 26 -3.96 5.85 2.38
C TRP A 26 -4.50 6.36 3.71
N CYS A 27 -4.55 7.69 3.86
CA CYS A 27 -5.12 8.35 5.03
C CYS A 27 -5.77 9.69 4.63
N PRO A 28 -6.70 10.22 5.44
CA PRO A 28 -7.11 11.61 5.33
C PRO A 28 -5.90 12.54 5.40
N SER A 29 -5.88 13.58 4.56
CA SER A 29 -4.75 14.50 4.49
C SER A 29 -4.55 15.28 5.80
N GLU A 30 -5.62 15.53 6.54
CA GLU A 30 -5.60 16.13 7.88
C GLU A 30 -4.92 15.23 8.94
N SER A 31 -4.84 13.92 8.71
CA SER A 31 -4.22 12.95 9.64
C SER A 31 -2.74 12.68 9.34
N VAL A 32 -2.14 13.34 8.35
CA VAL A 32 -0.74 13.11 7.95
C VAL A 32 0.24 13.51 9.07
N ASP A 33 -0.05 14.59 9.79
CA ASP A 33 0.82 15.06 10.88
C ASP A 33 0.77 14.09 12.07
N GLU A 34 -0.43 13.62 12.45
CA GLU A 34 -0.61 12.57 13.45
C GLU A 34 0.16 11.30 13.07
N LEU A 35 0.03 10.87 11.81
CA LEU A 35 0.76 9.71 11.27
C LEU A 35 2.28 9.87 11.47
N ASN A 36 2.84 11.01 11.08
CA ASN A 36 4.28 11.22 11.18
C ASN A 36 4.74 11.26 12.65
N GLN A 37 4.04 12.02 13.50
CA GLN A 37 4.38 12.17 14.92
C GLN A 37 4.30 10.84 15.67
N THR A 38 3.26 10.03 15.43
CA THR A 38 3.12 8.73 16.08
C THR A 38 4.22 7.75 15.66
N LEU A 39 4.56 7.72 14.38
CA LEU A 39 5.62 6.84 13.88
C LEU A 39 7.03 7.32 14.31
N ASP A 40 7.25 8.63 14.42
CA ASP A 40 8.47 9.20 15.02
C ASP A 40 8.59 8.82 16.50
N TYR A 41 7.49 8.87 17.24
CA TYR A 41 7.45 8.47 18.65
C TYR A 41 7.91 7.02 18.83
N PHE A 42 7.39 6.06 18.04
CA PHE A 42 7.81 4.65 18.11
C PHE A 42 9.30 4.46 17.81
N CYS A 43 9.82 5.18 16.81
CA CYS A 43 11.24 5.18 16.49
C CYS A 43 12.10 5.71 17.65
N SER A 44 11.71 6.82 18.26
CA SER A 44 12.48 7.44 19.34
C SER A 44 12.57 6.54 20.59
N LYS A 45 11.47 5.85 20.92
CA LYS A 45 11.36 4.96 22.08
C LYS A 45 12.24 3.71 21.99
N SER A 46 12.53 3.25 20.78
CA SER A 46 13.25 2.00 20.52
C SER A 46 14.75 2.18 20.28
N ASN A 47 15.29 3.40 20.44
CA ASN A 47 16.67 3.75 20.09
C ASN A 47 17.06 3.38 18.64
N GLN A 48 16.06 3.22 17.76
CA GLN A 48 16.27 3.06 16.34
C GLN A 48 16.73 4.42 15.80
N LYS A 49 17.55 4.43 14.74
CA LYS A 49 18.00 5.66 14.06
C LYS A 49 16.88 6.36 13.28
N ASN A 50 15.67 6.41 13.82
CA ASN A 50 14.50 7.01 13.19
C ASN A 50 14.16 6.38 11.83
N GLU A 51 14.25 5.05 11.69
CA GLU A 51 13.98 4.36 10.43
C GLU A 51 13.07 3.13 10.63
N LEU A 52 11.93 3.10 9.92
CA LEU A 52 10.94 2.01 9.95
C LEU A 52 11.06 1.04 8.78
N LYS A 53 11.96 1.32 7.82
CA LYS A 53 12.08 0.58 6.56
C LYS A 53 12.33 -0.91 6.77
N TRP A 54 11.85 -1.72 5.83
CA TRP A 54 12.03 -3.17 5.82
C TRP A 54 13.51 -3.58 5.77
N SER A 55 14.34 -2.79 5.08
CA SER A 55 15.79 -3.07 4.95
C SER A 55 16.52 -2.99 6.29
N HIS A 56 15.97 -2.30 7.30
CA HIS A 56 16.62 -2.10 8.58
C HIS A 56 16.82 -3.42 9.35
N THR A 57 18.01 -3.62 9.93
CA THR A 57 18.42 -4.85 10.62
C THR A 57 18.40 -4.75 12.15
N GLY A 58 18.10 -3.57 12.70
CA GLY A 58 17.96 -3.35 14.14
C GLY A 58 16.82 -4.14 14.77
N ASP A 59 16.53 -3.85 16.04
CA ASP A 59 15.40 -4.46 16.75
C ASP A 59 14.07 -4.24 15.99
N GLY A 60 13.08 -5.08 16.30
CA GLY A 60 11.76 -5.01 15.67
C GLY A 60 10.76 -4.15 16.42
N GLY A 61 11.17 -3.47 17.50
CA GLY A 61 10.27 -2.83 18.47
C GLY A 61 9.39 -1.76 17.83
N ALA A 62 10.01 -0.71 17.27
CA ALA A 62 9.28 0.35 16.57
C ALA A 62 8.40 -0.17 15.43
N ARG A 63 8.91 -1.14 14.66
CA ARG A 63 8.18 -1.71 13.53
C ARG A 63 6.95 -2.48 13.99
N ASN A 64 7.05 -3.25 15.08
CA ASN A 64 5.91 -3.94 15.65
C ASN A 64 4.89 -2.97 16.28
N GLU A 65 5.34 -1.91 16.97
CA GLU A 65 4.44 -0.87 17.48
C GLU A 65 3.71 -0.15 16.32
N ALA A 66 4.45 0.21 15.25
CA ALA A 66 3.88 0.81 14.05
C ALA A 66 2.84 -0.10 13.36
N ILE A 67 3.10 -1.42 13.31
CA ILE A 67 2.17 -2.40 12.71
C ILE A 67 0.91 -2.52 13.56
N ARG A 68 1.03 -2.64 14.89
CA ARG A 68 -0.14 -2.72 15.78
C ARG A 68 -1.00 -1.47 15.64
N TRP A 69 -0.36 -0.29 15.76
CA TRP A 69 -1.03 0.98 15.59
C TRP A 69 -1.69 1.09 14.22
N PHE A 70 -1.00 0.72 13.13
CA PHE A 70 -1.61 0.67 11.80
C PHE A 70 -2.91 -0.15 11.81
N PHE A 71 -2.93 -1.35 12.42
CA PHE A 71 -4.12 -2.19 12.47
C PHE A 71 -5.23 -1.65 13.39
N GLU A 72 -4.88 -0.90 14.43
CA GLU A 72 -5.80 -0.26 15.39
C GLU A 72 -6.40 1.07 14.86
N THR A 73 -5.70 1.75 13.95
CA THR A 73 -6.09 3.08 13.46
C THR A 73 -7.11 3.00 12.31
N PRO A 74 -8.38 3.39 12.49
CA PRO A 74 -9.42 3.16 11.47
C PRO A 74 -9.21 3.99 10.20
N TRP A 75 -8.61 5.17 10.27
CA TRP A 75 -8.42 6.01 9.09
C TRP A 75 -7.20 5.60 8.23
N LEU A 76 -6.43 4.58 8.64
CA LEU A 76 -5.30 4.04 7.89
C LEU A 76 -5.68 2.80 7.10
N CYS A 77 -5.36 2.84 5.80
CA CYS A 77 -5.60 1.76 4.85
C CYS A 77 -4.30 1.38 4.12
N PHE A 78 -4.08 0.09 3.90
CA PHE A 78 -2.98 -0.43 3.09
C PHE A 78 -3.51 -1.11 1.83
N GLN A 79 -2.95 -0.74 0.69
CA GLN A 79 -3.32 -1.26 -0.62
C GLN A 79 -2.06 -1.69 -1.36
N SER A 80 -2.00 -2.95 -1.79
CA SER A 80 -0.88 -3.47 -2.57
C SER A 80 -1.32 -4.26 -3.79
N MET A 81 -0.51 -4.16 -4.84
CA MET A 81 -0.63 -4.97 -6.04
C MET A 81 0.68 -5.71 -6.26
N TRP A 82 0.56 -6.97 -6.65
CA TRP A 82 1.68 -7.82 -6.99
C TRP A 82 1.49 -8.47 -8.35
N VAL A 83 2.61 -8.68 -9.04
CA VAL A 83 2.66 -9.41 -10.30
C VAL A 83 3.90 -10.29 -10.33
N ARG A 84 3.79 -11.43 -11.00
CA ARG A 84 4.92 -12.32 -11.19
C ARG A 84 5.86 -11.76 -12.27
N ARG A 85 7.16 -11.69 -11.98
CA ARG A 85 8.18 -11.20 -12.93
C ARG A 85 8.13 -11.91 -14.28
N SER A 86 7.97 -13.23 -14.26
CA SER A 86 7.91 -14.03 -15.49
C SER A 86 6.73 -13.66 -16.39
N THR A 87 5.60 -13.19 -15.82
CA THR A 87 4.44 -12.78 -16.60
C THR A 87 4.67 -11.42 -17.27
N LEU A 88 5.25 -10.46 -16.54
CA LEU A 88 5.56 -9.15 -17.11
C LEU A 88 6.49 -9.25 -18.32
N GLY A 89 7.51 -10.11 -18.27
CA GLY A 89 8.44 -10.32 -19.39
C GLY A 89 7.75 -10.81 -20.67
N GLN A 90 6.67 -11.58 -20.56
CA GLN A 90 5.90 -12.06 -21.71
C GLN A 90 5.02 -10.96 -22.32
N LEU A 91 4.45 -10.09 -21.48
CA LEU A 91 3.57 -9.00 -21.92
C LEU A 91 4.35 -7.83 -22.56
N THR A 92 5.64 -7.68 -22.23
CA THR A 92 6.37 -6.43 -22.46
C THR A 92 7.65 -6.69 -23.25
N ARG A 93 7.49 -7.10 -24.53
CA ARG A 93 8.59 -7.47 -25.44
C ARG A 93 9.73 -6.44 -25.61
N LYS A 94 9.60 -5.19 -25.13
CA LYS A 94 10.59 -4.11 -25.36
C LYS A 94 10.89 -3.17 -24.19
N ASN A 95 10.07 -3.08 -23.13
CA ASN A 95 10.36 -2.25 -21.94
C ASN A 95 9.48 -2.64 -20.73
N SER A 96 9.97 -3.58 -19.92
CA SER A 96 9.24 -4.14 -18.77
C SER A 96 8.95 -3.11 -17.67
N THR A 97 9.87 -2.19 -17.41
CA THR A 97 9.72 -1.15 -16.39
C THR A 97 8.61 -0.16 -16.72
N PHE A 98 8.52 0.29 -17.97
CA PHE A 98 7.48 1.25 -18.37
C PHE A 98 6.07 0.64 -18.33
N ALA A 99 5.93 -0.59 -18.81
CA ALA A 99 4.66 -1.29 -18.78
C ALA A 99 4.21 -1.66 -17.35
N TYR A 100 5.16 -2.03 -16.48
CA TYR A 100 4.89 -2.20 -15.05
C TYR A 100 4.31 -0.93 -14.42
N ARG A 101 4.90 0.23 -14.70
CA ARG A 101 4.39 1.52 -14.19
C ARG A 101 3.00 1.86 -14.70
N LYS A 102 2.72 1.60 -15.98
CA LYS A 102 1.36 1.78 -16.52
C LYS A 102 0.35 0.91 -15.78
N LEU A 103 0.68 -0.35 -15.50
CA LEU A 103 -0.16 -1.24 -14.72
C LEU A 103 -0.37 -0.71 -13.29
N LEU A 104 0.70 -0.24 -12.65
CA LEU A 104 0.63 0.36 -11.32
C LEU A 104 -0.30 1.58 -11.31
N TYR A 105 -0.16 2.50 -12.27
CA TYR A 105 -1.03 3.67 -12.35
C TYR A 105 -2.48 3.31 -12.67
N ALA A 106 -2.72 2.36 -13.58
CA ALA A 106 -4.04 1.81 -13.85
C ALA A 106 -4.74 1.36 -12.57
N MET A 107 -3.98 0.72 -11.68
CA MET A 107 -4.49 0.23 -10.40
C MET A 107 -4.66 1.28 -9.34
N LEU A 108 -3.72 2.21 -9.24
CA LEU A 108 -3.85 3.35 -8.35
C LEU A 108 -5.11 4.15 -8.70
N GLY A 109 -5.35 4.42 -10.00
CA GLY A 109 -6.58 5.04 -10.48
C GLY A 109 -7.84 4.25 -10.12
N ALA A 110 -7.82 2.92 -10.33
CA ALA A 110 -8.98 2.08 -10.01
C ALA A 110 -9.30 2.09 -8.51
N ARG A 111 -8.28 2.12 -7.65
CA ARG A 111 -8.45 2.27 -6.20
C ARG A 111 -8.96 3.65 -5.81
N MET A 112 -8.44 4.72 -6.43
CA MET A 112 -8.96 6.08 -6.19
C MET A 112 -10.45 6.16 -6.51
N HIS A 113 -10.87 5.61 -7.65
CA HIS A 113 -12.29 5.51 -8.02
C HIS A 113 -13.11 4.73 -7.00
N GLN A 114 -12.61 3.60 -6.51
CA GLN A 114 -13.31 2.84 -5.50
C GLN A 114 -13.46 3.63 -4.19
N PHE A 115 -12.38 4.27 -3.71
CA PHE A 115 -12.44 5.10 -2.52
C PHE A 115 -13.40 6.27 -2.71
N ASP A 116 -13.42 6.88 -3.89
CA ASP A 116 -14.33 7.98 -4.22
C ASP A 116 -15.80 7.58 -4.15
N GLN A 117 -16.12 6.34 -4.50
CA GLN A 117 -17.48 5.80 -4.45
C GLN A 117 -17.93 5.41 -3.04
N LEU A 118 -17.05 5.43 -2.03
CA LEU A 118 -17.45 5.16 -0.64
C LEU A 118 -18.36 6.28 -0.12
N PRO A 119 -19.28 5.99 0.81
CA PRO A 119 -20.09 7.01 1.46
C PRO A 119 -19.23 8.08 2.15
N GLY A 120 -19.80 9.24 2.47
CA GLY A 120 -19.04 10.34 3.08
C GLY A 120 -18.53 11.40 2.09
N GLY A 121 -18.82 11.24 0.80
CA GLY A 121 -18.71 12.29 -0.20
C GLY A 121 -17.51 12.15 -1.15
N PRO A 122 -17.40 13.08 -2.12
CA PRO A 122 -16.35 13.03 -3.11
C PRO A 122 -14.98 13.18 -2.46
N ARG A 123 -13.99 12.49 -3.05
CA ARG A 123 -12.60 12.48 -2.58
C ARG A 123 -11.64 13.00 -3.64
N GLU A 124 -10.66 13.75 -3.17
CA GLU A 124 -9.51 14.20 -3.93
C GLU A 124 -8.27 13.50 -3.40
N PHE A 125 -7.33 13.18 -4.28
CA PHE A 125 -6.15 12.40 -3.94
C PHE A 125 -4.87 13.15 -4.25
N GLU A 126 -3.97 13.18 -3.28
CA GLU A 126 -2.58 13.59 -3.45
C GLU A 126 -1.67 12.36 -3.29
N VAL A 127 -0.73 12.18 -4.22
CA VAL A 127 0.16 11.01 -4.22
C VAL A 127 1.58 11.43 -3.88
N ARG A 128 2.19 10.73 -2.92
CA ARG A 128 3.58 10.91 -2.51
C ARG A 128 4.32 9.59 -2.72
N ALA A 129 5.12 9.51 -3.78
CA ALA A 129 5.90 8.32 -4.11
C ALA A 129 7.36 8.47 -3.65
N ASP A 130 8.00 7.36 -3.26
CA ASP A 130 9.42 7.41 -2.89
C ASP A 130 10.29 7.89 -4.05
N GLN A 131 11.29 8.69 -3.72
CA GLN A 131 12.24 9.22 -4.69
C GLN A 131 13.41 8.25 -4.86
N VAL A 132 13.43 7.55 -6.01
CA VAL A 132 14.57 6.74 -6.43
C VAL A 132 15.45 7.59 -7.35
N ASP A 133 16.71 7.81 -6.95
CA ASP A 133 17.78 8.51 -7.71
C ASP A 133 17.66 10.04 -7.87
N GLY A 134 17.37 10.76 -6.78
CA GLY A 134 17.40 12.22 -6.80
C GLY A 134 16.13 12.88 -7.35
N ARG A 135 16.03 14.22 -7.23
CA ARG A 135 14.86 14.98 -7.68
C ARG A 135 14.90 15.11 -9.21
N ASN A 136 13.91 14.55 -9.90
CA ASN A 136 13.72 14.73 -11.34
C ASN A 136 12.32 15.29 -11.64
N PRO A 137 12.15 16.63 -11.65
CA PRO A 137 10.84 17.26 -11.85
C PRO A 137 10.18 16.88 -13.18
N ALA A 138 10.96 16.72 -14.25
CA ALA A 138 10.42 16.34 -15.56
C ALA A 138 9.82 14.93 -15.54
N ARG A 139 10.45 13.98 -14.84
CA ARG A 139 9.92 12.63 -14.64
C ARG A 139 8.67 12.66 -13.76
N THR A 140 8.70 13.38 -12.63
CA THR A 140 7.54 13.54 -11.75
C THR A 140 6.34 14.10 -12.51
N ARG A 141 6.54 15.14 -13.34
CA ARG A 141 5.49 15.73 -14.17
C ARG A 141 4.93 14.73 -15.20
N LYS A 142 5.77 13.90 -15.82
CA LYS A 142 5.30 12.85 -16.75
C LYS A 142 4.46 11.80 -16.02
N GLU A 143 4.89 11.37 -14.84
CA GLU A 143 4.16 10.39 -14.02
C GLU A 143 2.81 10.95 -13.53
N PHE A 144 2.77 12.24 -13.14
CA PHE A 144 1.52 12.94 -12.83
C PHE A 144 0.53 12.89 -13.99
N HIS A 145 0.92 13.30 -15.20
CA HIS A 145 0.02 13.28 -16.36
C HIS A 145 -0.42 11.86 -16.74
N LEU A 146 0.46 10.86 -16.60
CA LEU A 146 0.08 9.47 -16.85
C LEU A 146 -1.01 9.00 -15.88
N LEU A 147 -0.84 9.27 -14.57
CA LEU A 147 -1.83 8.89 -13.57
C LEU A 147 -3.13 9.69 -13.73
N GLN A 148 -3.04 10.99 -14.02
CA GLN A 148 -4.20 11.83 -14.30
C GLN A 148 -5.00 11.31 -15.51
N GLY A 149 -4.31 10.94 -16.60
CA GLY A 149 -4.94 10.34 -17.79
C GLY A 149 -5.62 9.00 -17.49
N VAL A 150 -5.02 8.16 -16.64
CA VAL A 150 -5.64 6.93 -16.16
C VAL A 150 -6.92 7.23 -15.36
N CYS A 151 -6.85 8.14 -14.40
CA CYS A 151 -8.01 8.50 -13.58
C CYS A 151 -9.16 9.05 -14.44
N ALA A 152 -8.83 9.90 -15.42
CA ALA A 152 -9.81 10.44 -16.36
C ALA A 152 -10.45 9.37 -17.24
N ALA A 153 -9.67 8.42 -17.77
CA ALA A 153 -10.18 7.34 -18.62
C ALA A 153 -11.13 6.38 -17.90
N GLN A 154 -11.01 6.27 -16.57
CA GLN A 154 -11.86 5.42 -15.72
C GLN A 154 -13.09 6.18 -15.17
N SER A 155 -13.10 7.51 -15.28
CA SER A 155 -14.19 8.37 -14.79
C SER A 155 -15.21 8.65 -15.88
N LYS A 156 -16.50 8.62 -15.53
CA LYS A 156 -17.55 9.27 -16.33
C LYS A 156 -17.77 10.73 -15.93
N SER A 157 -17.16 11.17 -14.83
CA SER A 157 -17.25 12.53 -14.30
C SER A 157 -16.08 13.38 -14.80
N GLU A 158 -16.34 14.64 -15.11
CA GLU A 158 -15.33 15.66 -15.42
C GLU A 158 -14.50 16.07 -14.19
N ARG A 159 -14.88 15.60 -13.00
CA ARG A 159 -14.16 15.91 -11.76
C ARG A 159 -12.78 15.27 -11.74
N GLN A 160 -11.78 16.07 -11.43
CA GLN A 160 -10.41 15.63 -11.29
C GLN A 160 -10.21 14.93 -9.94
N LEU A 161 -9.95 13.61 -9.97
CA LEU A 161 -9.63 12.82 -8.75
C LEU A 161 -8.24 13.14 -8.19
N LEU A 162 -7.24 13.16 -9.07
CA LEU A 162 -5.84 13.36 -8.69
C LEU A 162 -5.52 14.86 -8.70
N ILE A 163 -5.29 15.44 -7.53
CA ILE A 163 -4.97 16.86 -7.40
C ILE A 163 -3.47 17.13 -7.38
N ASP A 164 -2.65 16.18 -6.90
CA ASP A 164 -1.20 16.33 -6.84
C ASP A 164 -0.46 14.99 -6.93
N PHE A 165 0.78 15.04 -7.42
CA PHE A 165 1.72 13.91 -7.43
C PHE A 165 3.14 14.43 -7.22
N GLN A 166 3.79 13.91 -6.19
CA GLN A 166 5.14 14.28 -5.82
C GLN A 166 6.01 13.05 -5.60
N ARG A 167 7.29 13.15 -5.99
CA ARG A 167 8.34 12.25 -5.50
C ARG A 167 9.04 12.93 -4.34
N VAL A 168 9.08 12.26 -3.20
CA VAL A 168 9.54 12.84 -1.94
C VAL A 168 10.58 11.94 -1.26
N ASP A 169 11.37 12.51 -0.34
CA ASP A 169 12.35 11.72 0.43
C ASP A 169 11.62 10.89 1.50
N SER A 170 11.66 9.57 1.38
CA SER A 170 11.09 8.65 2.38
C SER A 170 11.60 8.87 3.81
N ARG A 171 12.77 9.48 4.02
CA ARG A 171 13.24 9.85 5.36
C ARG A 171 12.35 10.90 6.04
N GLN A 172 11.68 11.73 5.25
CA GLN A 172 10.82 12.82 5.72
C GLN A 172 9.33 12.42 5.73
N HIS A 173 8.99 11.22 5.24
CA HIS A 173 7.60 10.79 5.10
C HIS A 173 7.40 9.38 5.65
N ARG A 174 6.84 9.30 6.86
CA ARG A 174 6.65 8.03 7.57
C ARG A 174 5.66 7.10 6.88
N GLY A 175 4.67 7.64 6.18
CA GLY A 175 3.73 6.85 5.39
C GLY A 175 4.41 6.02 4.30
N ILE A 176 5.51 6.53 3.69
CA ILE A 176 6.28 5.77 2.70
C ILE A 176 7.08 4.66 3.39
N GLN A 177 7.69 4.92 4.54
CA GLN A 177 8.41 3.87 5.29
C GLN A 177 7.47 2.77 5.80
N LEU A 178 6.25 3.12 6.20
CA LEU A 178 5.23 2.16 6.58
C LEU A 178 4.77 1.32 5.37
N ALA A 179 4.62 1.94 4.19
CA ALA A 179 4.36 1.22 2.95
C ALA A 179 5.49 0.23 2.61
N ASP A 180 6.76 0.67 2.64
CA ASP A 180 7.94 -0.19 2.44
C ASP A 180 7.98 -1.36 3.44
N LEU A 181 7.70 -1.10 4.72
CA LEU A 181 7.66 -2.12 5.77
C LEU A 181 6.67 -3.24 5.45
N LEU A 182 5.42 -2.88 5.13
CA LEU A 182 4.34 -3.84 4.84
C LEU A 182 4.60 -4.58 3.52
N VAL A 183 5.03 -3.86 2.49
CA VAL A 183 5.40 -4.42 1.18
C VAL A 183 6.56 -5.41 1.32
N GLY A 184 7.61 -5.04 2.05
CA GLY A 184 8.77 -5.88 2.29
C GLY A 184 8.43 -7.16 3.04
N ALA A 185 7.54 -7.07 4.04
CA ALA A 185 7.05 -8.23 4.78
C ALA A 185 6.29 -9.21 3.85
N ILE A 186 5.34 -8.71 3.05
CA ILE A 186 4.59 -9.53 2.08
C ILE A 186 5.54 -10.18 1.08
N ARG A 187 6.43 -9.40 0.45
CA ARG A 187 7.41 -9.89 -0.52
C ARG A 187 8.22 -11.04 0.06
N SER A 188 8.78 -10.83 1.25
CA SER A 188 9.64 -11.83 1.89
C SER A 188 8.87 -13.13 2.16
N SER A 189 7.63 -13.05 2.66
CA SER A 189 6.79 -14.23 2.85
C SER A 189 6.50 -14.98 1.54
N TRP A 190 6.35 -14.26 0.42
CA TRP A 190 6.12 -14.86 -0.90
C TRP A 190 7.37 -15.47 -1.53
N GLU A 191 8.54 -14.89 -1.24
CA GLU A 191 9.83 -15.35 -1.75
C GLU A 191 10.50 -16.40 -0.87
N GLY A 192 10.07 -16.53 0.38
CA GLY A 192 10.57 -17.48 1.37
C GLY A 192 10.63 -16.82 2.74
N MET A 193 9.93 -17.40 3.72
CA MET A 193 9.77 -16.81 5.05
C MET A 193 11.14 -16.40 5.64
N PRO A 194 11.34 -15.12 6.01
CA PRO A 194 12.60 -14.68 6.60
C PRO A 194 12.84 -15.30 7.99
N THR A 195 14.01 -15.04 8.55
CA THR A 195 14.41 -15.44 9.92
C THR A 195 14.56 -14.21 10.83
N GLY A 196 14.74 -14.44 12.14
CA GLY A 196 15.02 -13.39 13.13
C GLY A 196 13.92 -12.31 13.22
N THR A 197 14.33 -11.06 13.39
CA THR A 197 13.43 -9.90 13.53
C THR A 197 12.41 -9.77 12.39
N LYS A 198 12.83 -10.06 11.16
CA LYS A 198 11.96 -9.99 9.98
C LYS A 198 10.87 -11.05 10.00
N ARG A 199 11.15 -12.24 10.55
CA ARG A 199 10.14 -13.26 10.81
C ARG A 199 9.12 -12.76 11.81
N ALA A 200 9.57 -12.20 12.93
CA ALA A 200 8.69 -11.67 13.96
C ALA A 200 7.74 -10.60 13.41
N ILE A 201 8.24 -9.69 12.56
CA ILE A 201 7.42 -8.69 11.85
C ILE A 201 6.35 -9.36 10.98
N CYS A 202 6.73 -10.35 10.17
CA CYS A 202 5.77 -11.08 9.33
C CYS A 202 4.69 -11.76 10.17
N THR A 203 5.08 -12.37 11.30
CA THR A 203 4.18 -13.01 12.25
C THR A 203 3.24 -12.02 12.93
N THR A 204 3.73 -10.83 13.31
CA THR A 204 2.87 -9.77 13.86
C THR A 204 1.77 -9.40 12.87
N ILE A 205 2.13 -9.14 11.61
CA ILE A 205 1.15 -8.80 10.57
C ILE A 205 0.18 -9.96 10.34
N SER A 206 0.69 -11.19 10.18
CA SER A 206 -0.18 -12.34 9.90
C SER A 206 -1.16 -12.59 11.04
N ASN A 207 -0.73 -12.41 12.29
CA ASN A 207 -1.62 -12.53 13.46
C ASN A 207 -2.77 -11.52 13.40
N HIS A 208 -2.51 -10.25 13.06
CA HIS A 208 -3.57 -9.25 12.90
C HIS A 208 -4.57 -9.58 11.78
N LEU A 209 -4.13 -10.32 10.76
CA LEU A 209 -4.97 -10.78 9.64
C LEU A 209 -5.69 -12.10 9.94
N GLY A 210 -5.38 -12.76 11.07
CA GLY A 210 -5.85 -14.10 11.42
C GLY A 210 -5.21 -15.23 10.60
N TRP A 211 -3.98 -15.02 10.12
CA TRP A 211 -3.26 -15.91 9.22
C TRP A 211 -1.99 -16.51 9.84
N GLN A 212 -1.58 -17.66 9.31
CA GLN A 212 -0.31 -18.32 9.68
C GLN A 212 0.92 -17.68 9.00
N ASP A 213 0.74 -17.09 7.82
CA ASP A 213 1.76 -16.38 7.06
C ASP A 213 1.12 -15.30 6.16
N LEU A 214 1.94 -14.53 5.44
CA LEU A 214 1.48 -13.51 4.50
C LEU A 214 1.42 -13.99 3.05
N ARG A 215 1.51 -15.30 2.79
CA ARG A 215 1.54 -15.89 1.43
C ARG A 215 0.13 -15.99 0.82
N ALA A 216 -0.61 -14.89 0.82
CA ALA A 216 -1.98 -14.82 0.35
C ALA A 216 -2.27 -13.55 -0.44
N THR A 217 -3.33 -13.59 -1.25
CA THR A 217 -4.07 -12.40 -1.67
C THR A 217 -5.31 -12.24 -0.78
N THR A 218 -5.91 -11.07 -0.78
CA THR A 218 -7.18 -10.81 -0.08
C THR A 218 -8.29 -10.55 -1.08
N ASP A 219 -9.53 -10.69 -0.64
CA ASP A 219 -10.65 -10.01 -1.29
C ASP A 219 -10.50 -8.50 -1.13
N ASN A 220 -11.32 -7.76 -1.87
CA ASN A 220 -11.33 -6.30 -1.79
C ASN A 220 -11.68 -5.84 -0.37
N ASN A 221 -10.69 -5.28 0.32
CA ASN A 221 -10.84 -4.80 1.69
C ASN A 221 -10.24 -3.39 1.81
N LEU A 222 -10.89 -2.52 2.59
CA LEU A 222 -10.41 -1.16 2.76
C LEU A 222 -9.16 -1.12 3.64
N LYS A 223 -9.13 -1.90 4.73
CA LYS A 223 -8.05 -1.86 5.72
C LYS A 223 -6.75 -2.40 5.15
N PHE A 224 -6.79 -3.60 4.59
CA PHE A 224 -5.60 -4.30 4.16
C PHE A 224 -5.89 -5.13 2.92
N HIS A 225 -5.39 -4.68 1.76
CA HIS A 225 -5.66 -5.33 0.48
C HIS A 225 -4.37 -5.78 -0.17
N ILE A 226 -4.30 -7.07 -0.49
CA ILE A 226 -3.22 -7.67 -1.27
C ILE A 226 -3.83 -8.24 -2.54
N TRP A 227 -3.57 -7.58 -3.66
CA TRP A 227 -4.13 -7.99 -4.94
C TRP A 227 -3.07 -8.55 -5.88
N MET A 228 -3.37 -9.68 -6.49
CA MET A 228 -2.63 -10.21 -7.63
C MET A 228 -3.64 -10.48 -8.74
N PRO A 229 -3.65 -9.71 -9.84
CA PRO A 229 -4.63 -9.90 -10.89
C PRO A 229 -4.47 -11.27 -11.59
N ARG A 230 -5.60 -11.99 -11.74
CA ARG A 230 -5.64 -13.35 -12.31
C ARG A 230 -5.14 -13.40 -13.75
N ASP A 231 -5.42 -12.35 -14.51
CA ASP A 231 -5.03 -12.20 -15.91
C ASP A 231 -3.51 -12.15 -16.13
N PHE A 232 -2.73 -12.07 -15.03
CA PHE A 232 -1.28 -12.17 -15.06
C PHE A 232 -0.77 -13.62 -14.82
N GLY A 233 -1.59 -14.61 -15.18
CA GLY A 233 -1.18 -16.01 -15.28
C GLY A 233 -0.86 -16.64 -13.92
N ILE A 234 -1.74 -16.44 -12.94
CA ILE A 234 -1.63 -17.05 -11.61
C ILE A 234 -1.53 -18.57 -11.77
N LYS A 235 -0.48 -19.15 -11.20
CA LYS A 235 -0.22 -20.60 -11.15
C LYS A 235 -0.68 -21.18 -9.82
N SER A 236 -0.87 -22.50 -9.75
CA SER A 236 -1.25 -23.21 -8.52
C SER A 236 -0.33 -22.95 -7.32
N ARG A 237 0.96 -22.66 -7.57
CA ARG A 237 1.97 -22.35 -6.53
C ARG A 237 1.98 -20.89 -6.08
N ASP A 238 1.23 -20.03 -6.74
CA ASP A 238 1.16 -18.61 -6.41
C ASP A 238 0.23 -18.41 -5.18
N PRO A 239 0.32 -17.28 -4.46
CA PRO A 239 -0.51 -17.00 -3.29
C PRO A 239 -2.00 -17.16 -3.60
N GLN A 240 -2.72 -17.82 -2.69
CA GLN A 240 -4.14 -18.06 -2.82
C GLN A 240 -4.94 -16.99 -2.07
N LEU A 241 -6.19 -16.80 -2.49
CA LEU A 241 -7.14 -15.93 -1.81
C LEU A 241 -7.40 -16.43 -0.39
N ARG A 242 -7.32 -15.52 0.58
CA ARG A 242 -7.72 -15.76 1.97
C ARG A 242 -8.61 -14.63 2.46
N ALA A 243 -9.66 -15.00 3.19
CA ALA A 243 -10.49 -14.05 3.90
C ALA A 243 -9.67 -13.39 5.02
N LEU A 244 -9.96 -12.11 5.28
CA LEU A 244 -9.37 -11.38 6.40
C LEU A 244 -10.19 -11.64 7.65
N ALA A 245 -9.51 -12.05 8.72
CA ALA A 245 -10.08 -12.10 10.05
C ALA A 245 -9.33 -11.06 10.91
N LEU A 246 -9.65 -9.78 10.70
CA LEU A 246 -9.05 -8.69 11.47
C LEU A 246 -9.31 -8.95 12.96
N THR A 247 -8.24 -9.19 13.71
CA THR A 247 -8.34 -9.48 15.15
C THR A 247 -8.82 -8.27 15.94
N ASP A 248 -8.53 -7.08 15.43
CA ASP A 248 -9.02 -5.83 15.99
C ASP A 248 -10.03 -5.17 15.05
N ARG A 249 -11.26 -5.01 15.54
CA ARG A 249 -12.36 -4.34 14.83
C ARG A 249 -12.34 -2.82 15.02
N HIS A 250 -11.55 -2.27 15.94
CA HIS A 250 -11.44 -0.83 16.17
C HIS A 250 -10.82 -0.11 14.96
N GLY A 251 -9.86 -0.74 14.29
CA GLY A 251 -9.23 -0.19 13.09
C GLY A 251 -9.98 -0.42 11.79
N ASP A 252 -11.27 -0.75 11.82
CA ASP A 252 -12.10 -0.89 10.62
C ASP A 252 -12.36 0.48 9.97
N PRO A 253 -11.82 0.73 8.76
CA PRO A 253 -11.91 2.02 8.07
C PRO A 253 -13.32 2.37 7.61
N ARG A 254 -14.24 1.41 7.58
CA ARG A 254 -15.63 1.65 7.20
C ARG A 254 -16.33 2.67 8.09
N ARG A 255 -15.92 2.75 9.37
CA ARG A 255 -16.43 3.75 10.33
C ARG A 255 -16.04 5.18 9.96
N VAL A 256 -14.90 5.35 9.30
CA VAL A 256 -14.37 6.67 8.89
C VAL A 256 -14.86 7.04 7.49
N PHE A 257 -14.89 6.07 6.57
CA PHE A 257 -15.32 6.29 5.19
C PHE A 257 -16.80 5.96 4.97
N GLY A 258 -17.60 5.89 6.04
CA GLY A 258 -19.04 5.67 6.00
C GLY A 258 -19.53 4.41 5.28
N ALA A 259 -18.65 3.44 5.02
CA ALA A 259 -19.01 2.22 4.30
C ALA A 259 -19.86 1.28 5.19
N PRO A 260 -20.80 0.50 4.61
CA PRO A 260 -21.64 -0.41 5.39
C PRO A 260 -20.80 -1.42 6.17
N SER A 261 -21.09 -1.60 7.46
CA SER A 261 -20.50 -2.72 8.22
C SER A 261 -21.05 -4.05 7.70
N ASP A 262 -20.25 -5.13 7.79
CA ASP A 262 -20.70 -6.48 7.38
C ASP A 262 -21.95 -6.93 8.17
N GLU A 263 -22.22 -6.32 9.32
CA GLU A 263 -23.41 -6.53 10.15
C GLU A 263 -24.71 -6.05 9.49
N THR A 264 -24.62 -5.28 8.40
CA THR A 264 -25.80 -4.76 7.67
C THR A 264 -26.22 -5.64 6.48
N ILE A 265 -25.46 -6.70 6.15
CA ILE A 265 -25.75 -7.63 5.04
C ILE A 265 -26.39 -8.92 5.59
N GLY A 266 -27.19 -8.80 6.65
CA GLY A 266 -27.95 -9.88 7.26
C GLY A 266 -29.45 -9.57 7.24
N LEU A 267 -30.04 -9.59 6.04
CA LEU A 267 -31.47 -9.83 5.80
C LEU A 267 -31.62 -10.65 4.51
#